data_AF-A0A7V9RDW9-F1
#
_entry.id   AF-A0A7V9RDW9-F1
#
_cell.length_a   1.000
_cell.length_b   1.000
_cell.length_c   1.000
_cell.angle_alpha   90.00
_cell.angle_beta   90.00
_cell.angle_gamma   90.00
#
_symmetry.space_group_name_H-M   'P 1'
#
loop_
_entity.id
_entity.type
_entity.pdbx_description
1 polymer ?
#
loop_
_entity_poly.entity_id
_entity_poly.type
_entity_poly.pdbx_seq_one_letter_code
_entity_poly.pdbx_strand_id
1 'polypeptide(L)' 'MPKPKRLDRTVYGCTSCGHVETKWLGRCPQCKEWSTLVEHIEAAPGSKAAGRSSGTLGLG' A
#
# COMPACT_ATOMS: atom_id res chain seq x y z
N MET A 1 13.51 -7.67 21.06
CA MET A 1 12.55 -6.84 20.30
C MET A 1 11.92 -7.71 19.21
N PRO A 2 10.63 -8.08 19.29
CA PRO A 2 9.96 -8.73 18.17
C PRO A 2 9.84 -7.71 17.03
N LYS A 3 10.54 -7.96 15.92
CA LYS A 3 10.36 -7.18 14.68
C LYS A 3 8.89 -7.32 14.27
N PRO A 4 8.18 -6.23 13.89
CA PRO A 4 6.83 -6.35 13.38
C PRO A 4 6.87 -7.22 12.12
N LYS A 5 6.19 -8.37 12.14
CA LYS A 5 5.90 -9.12 10.93
C LYS A 5 5.10 -8.19 10.03
N ARG A 6 5.71 -7.73 8.93
CA ARG A 6 4.91 -7.12 7.86
C ARG A 6 3.92 -8.18 7.42
N LEU A 7 2.65 -7.87 7.57
CA LEU A 7 1.59 -8.68 7.03
C LEU A 7 1.43 -8.18 5.60
N ASP A 8 2.01 -8.90 4.64
CA ASP A 8 1.79 -8.65 3.23
C ASP A 8 0.29 -8.86 2.98
N ARG A 9 -0.41 -7.76 2.73
CA ARG A 9 -1.86 -7.79 2.48
C ARG A 9 -2.06 -7.59 1.00
N THR A 10 -2.57 -8.63 0.36
CA THR A 10 -3.00 -8.56 -1.04
C THR A 10 -4.23 -7.67 -1.14
N VAL A 11 -4.17 -6.67 -2.01
CA VAL A 11 -5.32 -5.83 -2.39
C VAL A 11 -5.51 -5.88 -3.90
N TYR A 12 -6.66 -5.46 -4.39
CA TYR A 12 -7.05 -5.59 -5.79
C TYR A 12 -7.51 -4.25 -6.32
N GLY A 13 -6.73 -3.64 -7.20
CA GLY A 13 -7.01 -2.34 -7.80
C GLY A 13 -7.74 -2.49 -9.14
N CYS A 14 -8.75 -1.67 -9.41
CA CYS A 14 -9.42 -1.61 -10.70
C CYS A 14 -8.68 -0.65 -11.63
N THR A 15 -8.19 -1.13 -12.77
CA THR A 15 -7.47 -0.33 -13.77
C THR A 15 -8.36 0.64 -14.55
N SER A 16 -9.68 0.47 -14.50
CA SER A 16 -10.64 1.33 -15.21
C SER A 16 -11.07 2.55 -14.40
N CYS A 17 -11.27 2.41 -13.09
CA CYS A 17 -11.74 3.51 -12.23
C CYS A 17 -10.84 3.82 -11.02
N GLY A 18 -9.84 2.99 -10.74
CA GLY A 18 -8.95 3.15 -9.58
C GLY A 18 -9.50 2.65 -8.25
N HIS A 19 -10.67 2.00 -8.22
CA HIS A 19 -11.24 1.42 -7.00
C HIS A 19 -10.36 0.30 -6.44
N VAL A 20 -10.17 0.23 -5.13
CA VAL A 20 -9.35 -0.81 -4.48
C VAL A 20 -10.23 -1.68 -3.59
N GLU A 21 -10.07 -3.00 -3.70
CA GLU A 21 -10.74 -4.00 -2.89
C GLU A 21 -9.78 -4.92 -2.15
N THR A 22 -10.21 -5.46 -1.02
CA THR A 22 -9.40 -6.43 -0.24
C THR A 22 -9.66 -7.89 -0.61
N LYS A 23 -10.62 -8.12 -1.52
CA LYS A 23 -11.00 -9.44 -2.02
C LYS A 23 -11.18 -9.41 -3.52
N TRP A 24 -10.78 -10.47 -4.21
CA TRP A 24 -11.05 -10.62 -5.64
C TRP A 24 -12.54 -10.89 -5.86
N LEU A 25 -13.21 -9.99 -6.57
CA LEU A 25 -14.63 -10.12 -6.92
C LEU A 25 -14.86 -10.47 -8.40
N GLY A 26 -13.82 -10.41 -9.24
CA GLY A 26 -13.89 -10.60 -10.70
C GLY A 26 -14.53 -9.41 -11.46
N ARG A 27 -15.47 -8.70 -10.85
CA ARG A 27 -16.11 -7.47 -11.35
C ARG A 27 -15.90 -6.31 -10.38
N CYS A 28 -15.61 -5.12 -10.90
CA CYS A 28 -15.47 -3.92 -10.07
C CYS A 28 -16.84 -3.46 -9.51
N PRO A 29 -17.00 -3.26 -8.18
CA PRO A 29 -18.26 -2.80 -7.61
C PRO A 29 -18.58 -1.33 -7.94
N GLN A 30 -17.56 -0.52 -8.29
CA GLN A 30 -17.74 0.88 -8.67
C GLN A 30 -18.14 1.05 -10.14
N CYS A 31 -17.30 0.61 -11.09
CA CYS A 31 -17.56 0.81 -12.51
C CYS A 31 -18.29 -0.37 -13.19
N LYS A 32 -18.50 -1.50 -12.49
CA LYS A 32 -19.16 -2.72 -12.99
C LYS A 32 -18.42 -3.41 -14.14
N GLU A 33 -17.19 -3.01 -14.42
CA GLU A 33 -16.36 -3.59 -15.48
C GLU A 33 -15.77 -4.92 -15.04
N TRP A 34 -15.67 -5.85 -15.99
CA TRP A 34 -15.04 -7.16 -15.81
C TRP A 34 -13.58 -7.13 -16.22
N SER A 35 -12.75 -8.00 -15.64
CA SER A 35 -11.33 -8.16 -16.02
C SER A 35 -10.46 -6.90 -15.80
N THR A 36 -10.93 -5.95 -15.00
CA THR A 36 -10.17 -4.72 -14.65
C THR A 36 -9.59 -4.74 -13.25
N LEU A 37 -10.04 -5.65 -12.36
CA LEU A 37 -9.36 -5.85 -11.08
C LEU A 37 -8.02 -6.54 -11.33
N VAL A 38 -6.95 -5.95 -10.79
CA VAL A 38 -5.59 -6.49 -10.81
C VAL A 38 -5.05 -6.57 -9.38
N GLU A 39 -4.20 -7.54 -9.10
CA GLU A 39 -3.59 -7.73 -7.78
C GLU A 39 -2.48 -6.70 -7.53
N HIS A 40 -2.54 -6.03 -6.38
CA HIS A 40 -1.51 -5.15 -5.85
C HIS A 40 -1.05 -5.67 -4.49
N ILE A 41 0.25 -5.85 -4.33
CA ILE A 41 0.85 -6.15 -3.02
C ILE A 41 1.17 -4.81 -2.38
N GLU A 42 0.32 -4.36 -1.46
CA GLU A 42 0.68 -3.25 -0.59
C GLU A 42 1.65 -3.78 0.46
N ALA A 43 2.95 -3.55 0.24
CA ALA A 43 3.91 -3.63 1.32
C ALA A 43 3.45 -2.62 2.38
N ALA A 44 2.95 -3.13 3.50
CA ALA A 44 2.46 -2.31 4.61
C ALA A 44 3.41 -1.13 4.84
N PRO A 45 2.93 0.12 5.00
CA PRO A 45 3.75 1.31 5.17
C PRO A 45 4.45 1.33 6.54
N GLY A 46 5.21 0.30 6.87
CA GLY A 46 6.25 0.38 7.87
C GLY A 46 7.39 1.19 7.28
N SER A 47 7.70 2.29 7.94
CA SER A 47 8.90 3.10 7.73
C SER A 47 8.81 4.12 6.60
N LYS A 48 7.91 5.10 6.73
CA LYS A 48 8.40 6.47 6.48
C LYS A 48 9.44 6.73 7.55
N ALA A 49 10.70 6.61 7.15
CA ALA A 49 11.86 7.02 7.90
C ALA A 49 11.70 8.51 8.28
N ALA A 50 11.07 8.79 9.41
CA ALA A 50 11.36 9.97 10.21
C ALA A 50 12.68 9.71 10.96
N GLY A 51 13.72 9.39 10.19
CA GLY A 51 15.10 9.26 10.60
C GLY A 51 15.91 10.34 9.88
N ARG A 52 15.52 11.60 10.06
CA ARG A 52 16.42 12.73 9.81
C ARG A 52 16.98 13.17 11.15
N SER A 53 17.84 12.33 11.71
CA SER A 53 18.94 12.81 12.54
C SER A 53 19.94 13.51 11.61
N SER A 54 19.61 14.71 11.17
CA SER A 54 20.62 15.65 10.69
C SER A 54 21.20 16.32 11.93
N GLY A 55 22.18 15.66 12.52
CA GLY A 55 23.19 16.38 13.29
C GLY A 55 23.92 17.32 12.35
N THR A 56 23.69 18.61 12.50
CA THR A 56 24.65 19.64 12.11
C THR A 56 25.18 20.25 13.39
N LEU A 57 26.42 19.89 13.66
CA LEU A 57 27.39 20.66 14.43
C LEU A 57 27.45 22.10 13.87
N GLY A 58 27.49 23.10 14.76
CA GLY A 58 27.52 24.54 14.48
C GLY A 58 26.27 25.21 15.05
N LEU A 59 26.32 26.19 15.95
CA LEU A 59 27.14 27.40 16.06
C LEU A 59 26.85 28.06 17.42
N GLY A 60 27.87 28.61 18.09
CA GLY A 60 27.74 29.41 19.32
C GLY A 60 28.86 29.14 20.31
#